data_AF-A0A2N1QJJ3-F1
#
_entry.id   AF-A0A2N1QJJ3-F1
#
_cell.length_a   1.000
_cell.length_b   1.000
_cell.length_c   1.000
_cell.angle_alpha   90.00
_cell.angle_beta   90.00
_cell.angle_gamma   90.00
#
_symmetry.space_group_name_H-M   'P 1'
#
loop_
_entity.id
_entity.type
_entity.pdbx_description
1 polymer ?
#
loop_
_entity_poly.entity_id
_entity_poly.type
_entity_poly.pdbx_seq_one_letter_code
_entity_poly.pdbx_strand_id
1 'polypeptide(L)'
;MTFIADEILRNREQRHDFIRPFVDQGHIALSLKANIPGPDKRIFVAYLVVGYYEKLLANIDYAEKFRMEGADGPSIVYIIKDTDPLTLKNQMIEIEENSPYGRLVDLDVHADSLKSLNREFPRKCLVCGKNAFDCSRNMTHPMSEVLAKVNEIALSDSCKIIMDSIDKAMSYELNLDPKFGLVTPYSMGSHKDMDYQMMLEAKKAIMPYFEKMFISGWVTKSLSVLFKNIREIGLQAEEAMHQATNGVNCYKGLIFNLGIVCAATGFAFQKKRPLDDIFDIIKNMTSPLIHDFSAKIDTSGLRLYQEHGIGGARMEAMRGMPTVQKISEYLDDYSDASLTKALVEAIVLSEDTVLAKRAKNPQTMEMVKAMFKTLDVYDKDQLEKMTTWCIAQGLSFGGAADILVSAIFYRIIDNLWHFQKIELMNKN
;
A
#
# COMPACT_ATOMS: atom_id res chain seq x y z
N MET A 1 0.25 -35.41 -6.93
CA MET A 1 0.37 -34.30 -7.91
C MET A 1 -0.75 -34.33 -8.96
N THR A 2 -1.20 -35.49 -9.43
CA THR A 2 -2.33 -35.67 -10.37
C THR A 2 -3.64 -35.03 -9.89
N PHE A 3 -4.04 -35.25 -8.64
CA PHE A 3 -5.31 -34.74 -8.09
C PHE A 3 -5.48 -33.21 -8.19
N ILE A 4 -4.40 -32.45 -7.96
CA ILE A 4 -4.44 -30.97 -7.99
C ILE A 4 -4.49 -30.47 -9.44
N ALA A 5 -3.80 -31.13 -10.37
CA ALA A 5 -3.88 -30.79 -11.79
C ALA A 5 -5.30 -31.03 -12.35
N ASP A 6 -5.95 -32.11 -11.93
CA ASP A 6 -7.33 -32.44 -12.31
C ASP A 6 -8.34 -31.46 -11.70
N GLU A 7 -8.10 -30.96 -10.49
CA GLU A 7 -8.90 -29.87 -9.91
C GLU A 7 -8.73 -28.55 -10.68
N ILE A 8 -7.51 -28.18 -11.06
CA ILE A 8 -7.24 -26.98 -11.88
C ILE A 8 -8.00 -27.08 -13.22
N LEU A 9 -7.94 -28.23 -13.89
CA LEU A 9 -8.64 -28.45 -15.16
C LEU A 9 -10.16 -28.35 -14.99
N ARG A 10 -10.73 -29.03 -14.00
CA ARG A 10 -12.17 -28.94 -13.68
C ARG A 10 -12.61 -27.50 -13.40
N ASN A 11 -11.79 -26.73 -12.70
CA ASN A 11 -12.13 -25.35 -12.35
C ASN A 11 -12.05 -24.41 -13.57
N ARG A 12 -11.18 -24.70 -14.54
CA ARG A 12 -11.18 -24.03 -15.86
C ARG A 12 -12.43 -24.36 -16.67
N GLU A 13 -12.84 -25.62 -16.68
CA GLU A 13 -14.08 -26.06 -17.34
C GLU A 13 -15.31 -25.39 -16.71
N GLN A 14 -15.40 -25.36 -15.38
CA GLN A 14 -16.48 -24.67 -14.66
C GLN A 14 -16.58 -23.19 -15.03
N ARG A 15 -15.46 -22.47 -15.15
CA ARG A 15 -15.46 -21.07 -15.60
C ARG A 15 -15.89 -20.94 -17.05
N HIS A 16 -15.46 -21.85 -17.92
CA HIS A 16 -15.91 -21.88 -19.31
C HIS A 16 -17.42 -22.12 -19.42
N ASP A 17 -17.95 -23.12 -18.70
CA ASP A 17 -19.38 -23.43 -18.64
C ASP A 17 -20.20 -22.30 -18.02
N PHE A 18 -19.61 -21.54 -17.09
CA PHE A 18 -20.22 -20.34 -16.53
C PHE A 18 -20.31 -19.20 -17.55
N ILE A 19 -19.27 -18.99 -18.38
CA ILE A 19 -19.24 -17.93 -19.40
C ILE A 19 -20.17 -18.26 -20.58
N ARG A 20 -20.26 -19.54 -20.96
CA ARG A 20 -20.96 -19.99 -22.18
C ARG A 20 -22.37 -19.42 -22.36
N PRO A 21 -23.29 -19.46 -21.36
CA PRO A 21 -24.65 -18.97 -21.53
C PRO A 21 -24.74 -17.49 -21.88
N PHE A 22 -23.82 -16.66 -21.39
CA PHE A 22 -23.79 -15.23 -21.71
C PHE A 22 -23.35 -15.00 -23.16
N VAL A 23 -22.31 -15.72 -23.60
CA VAL A 23 -21.80 -15.61 -24.97
C VAL A 23 -22.80 -16.16 -25.99
N ASP A 24 -23.48 -17.27 -25.68
CA ASP A 24 -24.55 -17.83 -26.52
C ASP A 24 -25.76 -16.87 -26.67
N GLN A 25 -25.96 -15.95 -25.71
CA GLN A 25 -26.96 -14.87 -25.78
C GLN A 25 -26.46 -13.62 -26.55
N GLY A 26 -25.25 -13.66 -27.10
CA GLY A 26 -24.64 -12.56 -27.83
C GLY A 26 -23.90 -11.54 -26.96
N HIS A 27 -23.69 -11.81 -25.66
CA HIS A 27 -22.85 -10.98 -24.81
C HIS A 27 -21.36 -11.28 -25.00
N ILE A 28 -20.51 -10.38 -24.54
CA ILE A 28 -19.05 -10.58 -24.50
C ILE A 28 -18.65 -10.81 -23.06
N ALA A 29 -17.80 -11.80 -22.80
CA ALA A 29 -17.23 -12.01 -21.46
C ALA A 29 -15.74 -11.70 -21.45
N LEU A 30 -15.29 -10.88 -20.50
CA LEU A 30 -13.89 -10.66 -20.18
C LEU A 30 -13.52 -11.45 -18.93
N SER A 31 -12.59 -12.40 -19.06
CA SER A 31 -12.03 -13.18 -17.96
C SER A 31 -10.66 -12.65 -17.57
N LEU A 32 -10.58 -12.02 -16.41
CA LEU A 32 -9.34 -11.66 -15.70
C LEU A 32 -8.90 -12.81 -14.79
N LYS A 33 -7.66 -13.29 -14.95
CA LYS A 33 -7.07 -14.30 -14.05
C LYS A 33 -5.56 -14.10 -13.90
N ALA A 34 -4.98 -14.63 -12.82
CA ALA A 34 -3.53 -14.69 -12.69
C ALA A 34 -2.93 -15.79 -13.59
N ASN A 35 -1.92 -15.44 -14.39
CA ASN A 35 -1.15 -16.37 -15.19
C ASN A 35 0.13 -16.82 -14.45
N ILE A 36 -0.06 -17.63 -13.41
CA ILE A 36 1.03 -18.13 -12.56
C ILE A 36 1.30 -19.61 -12.86
N PRO A 37 2.51 -20.00 -13.32
CA PRO A 37 2.90 -21.39 -13.48
C PRO A 37 2.96 -22.17 -12.15
N GLY A 38 2.86 -23.50 -12.23
CA GLY A 38 3.02 -24.38 -11.06
C GLY A 38 1.72 -25.03 -10.57
N PRO A 39 1.82 -25.94 -9.59
CA PRO A 39 0.73 -26.80 -9.15
C PRO A 39 -0.24 -26.10 -8.18
N ASP A 40 0.16 -25.03 -7.50
CA ASP A 40 -0.71 -24.25 -6.63
C ASP A 40 -0.90 -22.86 -7.23
N LYS A 41 -2.13 -22.56 -7.65
CA LYS A 41 -2.49 -21.24 -8.19
C LYS A 41 -2.93 -20.26 -7.12
N ARG A 42 -3.15 -20.73 -5.89
CA ARG A 42 -3.58 -19.94 -4.73
C ARG A 42 -2.37 -19.45 -3.95
N ILE A 43 -1.47 -18.78 -4.67
CA ILE A 43 -0.32 -18.11 -4.06
C ILE A 43 -0.63 -16.63 -3.94
N PHE A 44 -0.01 -15.96 -2.97
CA PHE A 44 -0.23 -14.54 -2.70
C PHE A 44 -0.14 -13.67 -3.97
N VAL A 45 0.90 -13.92 -4.79
CA VAL A 45 1.11 -13.18 -6.05
C VAL A 45 -0.11 -13.25 -6.96
N ALA A 46 -0.85 -14.36 -7.01
CA ALA A 46 -2.04 -14.47 -7.85
C ALA A 46 -3.15 -13.49 -7.42
N TYR A 47 -3.40 -13.35 -6.12
CA TYR A 47 -4.38 -12.41 -5.57
C TYR A 47 -3.95 -10.96 -5.77
N LEU A 48 -2.65 -10.68 -5.60
CA LEU A 48 -2.05 -9.38 -5.88
C LEU A 48 -2.27 -8.96 -7.34
N VAL A 49 -1.99 -9.86 -8.30
CA VAL A 49 -2.18 -9.57 -9.72
C VAL A 49 -3.65 -9.31 -10.03
N VAL A 50 -4.57 -10.17 -9.57
CA VAL A 50 -6.00 -10.00 -9.87
C VAL A 50 -6.56 -8.73 -9.22
N GLY A 51 -6.20 -8.43 -7.96
CA GLY A 51 -6.62 -7.21 -7.28
C GLY A 51 -6.14 -5.94 -7.98
N TYR A 52 -4.87 -5.93 -8.42
CA TYR A 52 -4.31 -4.81 -9.19
C TYR A 52 -5.10 -4.57 -10.48
N TYR A 53 -5.35 -5.63 -11.27
CA TYR A 53 -6.08 -5.51 -12.53
C TYR A 53 -7.57 -5.22 -12.33
N GLU A 54 -8.19 -5.68 -11.24
CA GLU A 54 -9.56 -5.28 -10.91
C GLU A 54 -9.65 -3.76 -10.71
N LYS A 55 -8.70 -3.16 -9.99
CA LYS A 55 -8.66 -1.70 -9.81
C LYS A 55 -8.35 -0.97 -11.12
N LEU A 56 -7.43 -1.51 -11.92
CA LEU A 56 -7.08 -0.93 -13.23
C LEU A 56 -8.28 -0.93 -14.20
N LEU A 57 -9.13 -1.95 -14.11
CA LEU A 57 -10.35 -2.10 -14.89
C LEU A 57 -11.58 -1.48 -14.20
N ALA A 58 -11.44 -0.67 -13.15
CA ALA A 58 -12.57 -0.13 -12.41
C ALA A 58 -13.56 0.69 -13.26
N ASN A 59 -13.07 1.27 -14.37
CA ASN A 59 -13.88 2.09 -15.29
C ASN A 59 -14.30 1.33 -16.55
N ILE A 60 -14.10 0.02 -16.63
CA ILE A 60 -14.63 -0.76 -17.76
C ILE A 60 -16.15 -0.78 -17.69
N ASP A 61 -16.82 -0.57 -18.82
CA ASP A 61 -18.28 -0.62 -18.88
C ASP A 61 -18.74 -2.08 -18.89
N TYR A 62 -19.33 -2.53 -17.78
CA TYR A 62 -19.81 -3.90 -17.62
C TYR A 62 -21.24 -3.94 -17.09
N ALA A 63 -22.00 -4.93 -17.55
CA ALA A 63 -23.34 -5.23 -17.05
C ALA A 63 -23.30 -6.00 -15.73
N GLU A 64 -22.45 -7.03 -15.67
CA GLU A 64 -22.34 -7.92 -14.52
C GLU A 64 -20.86 -8.25 -14.24
N LYS A 65 -20.51 -8.45 -12.97
CA LYS A 65 -19.17 -8.81 -12.52
C LYS A 65 -19.24 -9.96 -11.53
N PHE A 66 -18.50 -11.03 -11.81
CA PHE A 66 -18.46 -12.24 -11.00
C PHE A 66 -17.04 -12.53 -10.53
N ARG A 67 -16.84 -12.61 -9.22
CA ARG A 67 -15.58 -13.10 -8.65
C ARG A 67 -15.66 -14.61 -8.51
N MET A 68 -14.63 -15.30 -8.95
CA MET A 68 -14.55 -16.75 -8.93
C MET A 68 -13.28 -17.19 -8.21
N GLU A 69 -13.38 -18.26 -7.43
CA GLU A 69 -12.26 -18.84 -6.69
C GLU A 69 -12.29 -20.37 -6.75
N GLY A 70 -11.11 -20.97 -6.84
CA GLY A 70 -10.93 -22.40 -6.78
C GLY A 70 -9.48 -22.81 -7.05
N ALA A 71 -9.28 -24.04 -7.51
CA ALA A 71 -7.94 -24.59 -7.71
C ALA A 71 -7.13 -23.85 -8.78
N ASP A 72 -7.77 -23.20 -9.76
CA ASP A 72 -7.10 -22.37 -10.79
C ASP A 72 -6.78 -20.95 -10.29
N GLY A 73 -7.02 -20.65 -9.00
CA GLY A 73 -6.70 -19.38 -8.37
C GLY A 73 -7.81 -18.33 -8.49
N PRO A 74 -7.55 -17.09 -8.06
CA PRO A 74 -8.51 -16.00 -8.15
C PRO A 74 -8.77 -15.61 -9.60
N SER A 75 -10.02 -15.30 -9.94
CA SER A 75 -10.38 -14.72 -11.24
C SER A 75 -11.65 -13.87 -11.15
N ILE A 76 -11.84 -13.00 -12.15
CA ILE A 76 -13.03 -12.16 -12.31
C ILE A 76 -13.54 -12.31 -13.73
N VAL A 77 -14.84 -12.50 -13.86
CA VAL A 77 -15.55 -12.48 -15.15
C VAL A 77 -16.41 -11.22 -15.20
N TYR A 78 -16.21 -10.40 -16.22
CA TYR A 78 -17.06 -9.26 -16.55
C TYR A 78 -17.91 -9.59 -17.75
N ILE A 79 -19.21 -9.29 -17.69
CA ILE A 79 -20.12 -9.35 -18.83
C ILE A 79 -20.21 -7.95 -19.42
N ILE A 80 -19.70 -7.79 -20.64
CA ILE A 80 -19.58 -6.52 -21.34
C ILE A 80 -20.74 -6.37 -22.33
N LYS A 81 -21.30 -5.17 -22.43
CA LYS A 81 -22.35 -4.81 -23.39
C LYS A 81 -21.82 -3.83 -24.44
N ASP A 82 -22.47 -3.83 -25.60
CA ASP A 82 -22.37 -2.75 -26.60
C ASP A 82 -20.94 -2.38 -27.02
N THR A 83 -20.06 -3.37 -27.18
CA THR A 83 -18.66 -3.18 -27.60
C THR A 83 -18.27 -4.18 -28.68
N ASP A 84 -17.37 -3.79 -29.59
CA ASP A 84 -16.77 -4.71 -30.56
C ASP A 84 -15.75 -5.65 -29.87
N PRO A 85 -15.86 -6.99 -30.00
CA PRO A 85 -14.97 -7.95 -29.34
C PRO A 85 -13.48 -7.77 -29.66
N LEU A 86 -13.14 -7.42 -30.91
CA LEU A 86 -11.75 -7.25 -31.35
C LEU A 86 -11.16 -5.97 -30.75
N THR A 87 -11.93 -4.90 -30.71
CA THR A 87 -11.57 -3.65 -30.04
C THR A 87 -11.28 -3.88 -28.56
N LEU A 88 -12.17 -4.58 -27.85
CA LEU A 88 -11.95 -4.94 -26.44
C LEU A 88 -10.70 -5.81 -26.29
N LYS A 89 -10.49 -6.79 -27.17
CA LYS A 89 -9.32 -7.68 -27.10
C LYS A 89 -8.01 -6.90 -27.27
N ASN A 90 -7.95 -5.95 -28.19
CA ASN A 90 -6.77 -5.13 -28.41
C ASN A 90 -6.48 -4.22 -27.22
N GLN A 91 -7.52 -3.62 -26.62
CA GLN A 91 -7.38 -2.86 -25.37
C GLN A 91 -6.83 -3.73 -24.24
N MET A 92 -7.33 -4.97 -24.08
CA MET A 92 -6.83 -5.88 -23.05
C MET A 92 -5.35 -6.25 -23.28
N ILE A 93 -4.93 -6.47 -24.53
CA ILE A 93 -3.53 -6.73 -24.86
C ILE A 93 -2.66 -5.51 -24.52
N GLU A 94 -3.11 -4.30 -24.88
CA GLU A 94 -2.39 -3.05 -24.56
C GLU A 94 -2.21 -2.86 -23.05
N ILE A 95 -3.25 -3.15 -22.26
CA ILE A 95 -3.19 -3.09 -20.80
C ILE A 95 -2.15 -4.10 -20.26
N GLU A 96 -2.15 -5.34 -20.74
CA GLU A 96 -1.17 -6.35 -20.32
C GLU A 96 0.26 -6.00 -20.71
N GLU A 97 0.50 -5.31 -21.84
CA GLU A 97 1.86 -4.98 -22.27
C GLU A 97 2.45 -3.79 -21.50
N ASN A 98 1.60 -2.85 -21.07
CA ASN A 98 2.04 -1.57 -20.51
C ASN A 98 1.85 -1.45 -18.99
N SER A 99 1.24 -2.45 -18.34
CA SER A 99 0.94 -2.39 -16.91
C SER A 99 1.81 -3.35 -16.08
N PRO A 100 2.13 -2.99 -14.81
CA PRO A 100 2.65 -3.90 -13.81
C PRO A 100 1.94 -5.26 -13.81
N TYR A 101 2.70 -6.33 -13.58
CA TYR A 101 2.26 -7.72 -13.62
C TYR A 101 1.67 -8.21 -14.95
N GLY A 102 1.81 -7.44 -16.04
CA GLY A 102 1.37 -7.82 -17.39
C GLY A 102 1.80 -9.22 -17.85
N ARG A 103 3.00 -9.64 -17.42
CA ARG A 103 3.53 -10.98 -17.71
C ARG A 103 2.93 -12.10 -16.86
N LEU A 104 2.22 -11.75 -15.80
CA LEU A 104 1.65 -12.64 -14.77
C LEU A 104 0.11 -12.60 -14.74
N VAL A 105 -0.53 -11.97 -15.71
CA VAL A 105 -2.00 -11.89 -15.83
C VAL A 105 -2.47 -12.50 -17.15
N ASP A 106 -3.74 -12.82 -17.21
CA ASP A 106 -4.49 -13.10 -18.43
C ASP A 106 -5.78 -12.31 -18.46
N LEU A 107 -5.96 -11.55 -19.54
CA LEU A 107 -7.19 -10.86 -19.93
C LEU A 107 -7.77 -11.52 -21.19
N ASP A 108 -8.61 -12.54 -20.99
CA ASP A 108 -9.22 -13.32 -22.05
C ASP A 108 -10.59 -12.76 -22.43
N VAL A 109 -10.79 -12.41 -23.72
CA VAL A 109 -12.09 -11.95 -24.25
C VAL A 109 -12.78 -13.10 -24.97
N HIS A 110 -14.02 -13.39 -24.59
CA HIS A 110 -14.86 -14.44 -25.14
C HIS A 110 -16.05 -13.80 -25.87
N ALA A 111 -16.11 -14.02 -27.19
CA ALA A 111 -17.24 -13.66 -28.05
C ALA A 111 -17.75 -14.85 -28.89
N ASP A 112 -17.13 -16.01 -28.71
CA ASP A 112 -17.53 -17.31 -29.25
C ASP A 112 -17.55 -18.27 -28.05
N SER A 113 -18.63 -19.05 -27.91
CA SER A 113 -18.80 -19.97 -26.79
C SER A 113 -17.82 -21.14 -26.78
N LEU A 114 -17.06 -21.32 -27.87
CA LEU A 114 -16.06 -22.39 -27.98
C LEU A 114 -14.65 -21.93 -27.60
N LYS A 115 -14.31 -20.64 -27.74
CA LYS A 115 -12.93 -20.16 -27.53
C LYS A 115 -12.86 -18.65 -27.29
N SER A 116 -11.85 -18.25 -26.54
CA SER A 116 -11.46 -16.83 -26.46
C SER A 116 -10.78 -16.36 -27.74
N LEU A 117 -10.77 -15.05 -27.94
CA LEU A 117 -10.04 -14.41 -29.02
C LEU A 117 -8.53 -14.59 -28.81
N ASN A 118 -7.87 -15.09 -29.86
CA ASN A 118 -6.42 -15.31 -29.86
C ASN A 118 -5.66 -13.98 -29.88
N ARG A 119 -4.44 -14.02 -29.33
CA ARG A 119 -3.44 -12.97 -29.56
C ARG A 119 -2.79 -13.19 -30.93
N GLU A 120 -2.39 -12.12 -31.59
CA GLU A 120 -1.64 -12.20 -32.85
C GLU A 120 -0.26 -12.84 -32.65
N PHE A 121 0.41 -12.54 -31.53
CA PHE A 121 1.72 -13.07 -31.18
C PHE A 121 1.69 -13.97 -29.93
N PRO A 122 2.47 -15.07 -29.91
CA PRO A 122 2.56 -15.95 -28.76
C PRO A 122 3.26 -15.26 -27.60
N ARG A 123 2.87 -15.60 -26.36
CA ARG A 123 3.52 -15.05 -25.17
C ARG A 123 4.99 -15.47 -25.07
N LYS A 124 5.81 -14.53 -24.61
CA LYS A 124 7.23 -14.75 -24.34
C LYS A 124 7.40 -15.49 -23.01
N CYS A 125 8.19 -16.55 -23.01
CA CYS A 125 8.59 -17.34 -21.86
C CYS A 125 9.15 -16.41 -20.77
N LEU A 126 8.72 -16.64 -19.52
CA LEU A 126 9.15 -15.84 -18.36
C LEU A 126 10.67 -15.84 -18.21
N VAL A 127 11.32 -16.97 -18.49
CA VAL A 127 12.76 -17.19 -18.28
C VAL A 127 13.59 -16.74 -19.49
N CYS A 128 13.40 -17.35 -20.67
CA CYS A 128 14.31 -17.13 -21.81
C CYS A 128 13.77 -16.19 -22.91
N GLY A 129 12.53 -15.71 -22.79
CA GLY A 129 11.92 -14.80 -23.77
C GLY A 129 11.50 -15.42 -25.11
N LYS A 130 11.79 -16.72 -25.35
CA LYS A 130 11.30 -17.50 -26.51
C LYS A 130 9.79 -17.78 -26.38
N ASN A 131 9.20 -18.51 -27.32
CA ASN A 131 7.78 -18.91 -27.24
C ASN A 131 7.49 -19.70 -25.95
N ALA A 132 6.59 -19.18 -25.10
CA ALA A 132 6.23 -19.78 -23.83
C ALA A 132 5.56 -21.16 -23.99
N PHE A 133 4.78 -21.36 -25.06
CA PHE A 133 4.10 -22.63 -25.33
C PHE A 133 5.12 -23.74 -25.57
N ASP A 134 6.12 -23.47 -26.42
CA ASP A 134 7.18 -24.43 -26.75
C ASP A 134 8.03 -24.75 -25.50
N CYS A 135 8.38 -23.74 -24.71
CA CYS A 135 9.12 -23.94 -23.46
C CYS A 135 8.35 -24.79 -22.44
N SER A 136 7.04 -24.56 -22.30
CA SER A 136 6.18 -25.33 -21.40
C SER A 136 6.03 -26.77 -21.87
N ARG A 137 5.78 -26.98 -23.16
CA ARG A 137 5.61 -28.31 -23.76
C ARG A 137 6.88 -29.15 -23.67
N ASN A 138 8.03 -28.53 -23.92
CA ASN A 138 9.33 -29.19 -23.88
C ASN A 138 9.95 -29.25 -22.49
N MET A 139 9.28 -28.70 -21.46
CA MET A 139 9.82 -28.56 -20.10
C MET A 139 11.24 -27.98 -20.10
N THR A 140 11.49 -26.96 -20.93
CA THR A 140 12.83 -26.38 -21.16
C THR A 140 13.46 -25.82 -19.89
N HIS A 141 12.65 -25.42 -18.91
CA HIS A 141 13.09 -24.86 -17.65
C HIS A 141 12.54 -25.68 -16.47
N PRO A 142 13.35 -25.94 -15.42
CA PRO A 142 12.83 -26.51 -14.19
C PRO A 142 11.81 -25.58 -13.53
N MET A 143 10.80 -26.16 -12.87
CA MET A 143 9.72 -25.39 -12.23
C MET A 143 10.23 -24.39 -11.19
N SER A 144 11.31 -24.71 -10.47
CA SER A 144 11.93 -23.81 -9.50
C SER A 144 12.47 -22.53 -10.15
N GLU A 145 13.06 -22.62 -11.34
CA GLU A 145 13.55 -21.46 -12.11
C GLU A 145 12.38 -20.59 -12.57
N VAL A 146 11.31 -21.20 -13.07
CA VAL A 146 10.09 -20.49 -13.48
C VAL A 146 9.46 -19.75 -12.30
N LEU A 147 9.33 -20.41 -11.14
CA LEU A 147 8.78 -19.79 -9.93
C LEU A 147 9.67 -18.69 -9.37
N ALA A 148 11.00 -18.85 -9.43
CA ALA A 148 11.94 -17.80 -9.07
C ALA A 148 11.75 -16.56 -9.96
N LYS A 149 11.54 -16.76 -11.27
CA LYS A 149 11.29 -15.66 -12.20
C LYS A 149 9.93 -14.99 -11.99
N VAL A 150 8.90 -15.75 -11.62
CA VAL A 150 7.59 -15.19 -11.19
C VAL A 150 7.79 -14.28 -9.98
N ASN A 151 8.52 -14.74 -8.96
CA ASN A 151 8.79 -13.94 -7.76
C ASN A 151 9.63 -12.68 -8.06
N GLU A 152 10.61 -12.77 -8.97
CA GLU A 152 11.40 -11.62 -9.41
C GLU A 152 10.54 -10.56 -10.10
N ILE A 153 9.67 -10.97 -11.05
CA ILE A 153 8.73 -10.08 -11.73
C ILE A 153 7.77 -9.46 -10.71
N ALA A 154 7.19 -10.28 -9.84
CA ALA A 154 6.25 -9.83 -8.82
C ALA A 154 6.90 -8.82 -7.87
N LEU A 155 8.12 -9.06 -7.40
CA LEU A 155 8.84 -8.12 -6.55
C LEU A 155 9.11 -6.81 -7.28
N SER A 156 9.65 -6.87 -8.51
CA SER A 156 9.98 -5.67 -9.29
C SER A 156 8.76 -4.79 -9.55
N ASP A 157 7.64 -5.40 -9.96
CA ASP A 157 6.41 -4.66 -10.23
C ASP A 157 5.73 -4.16 -8.95
N SER A 158 5.81 -4.94 -7.85
CA SER A 158 5.34 -4.48 -6.53
C SER A 158 6.14 -3.27 -6.05
N CYS A 159 7.47 -3.26 -6.20
CA CYS A 159 8.28 -2.10 -5.85
C CYS A 159 7.78 -0.84 -6.55
N LYS A 160 7.51 -0.89 -7.87
CA LYS A 160 6.99 0.26 -8.61
C LYS A 160 5.67 0.78 -8.02
N ILE A 161 4.73 -0.12 -7.73
CA ILE A 161 3.42 0.22 -7.17
C ILE A 161 3.57 0.81 -5.76
N ILE A 162 4.39 0.19 -4.91
CA ILE A 162 4.64 0.66 -3.55
C ILE A 162 5.30 2.04 -3.57
N MET A 163 6.29 2.26 -4.43
CA MET A 163 6.96 3.55 -4.54
C MET A 163 6.04 4.65 -5.06
N ASP A 164 5.20 4.38 -6.06
CA ASP A 164 4.16 5.31 -6.51
C ASP A 164 3.15 5.63 -5.38
N SER A 165 2.76 4.61 -4.61
CA SER A 165 1.83 4.77 -3.48
C SER A 165 2.40 5.63 -2.35
N ILE A 166 3.70 5.45 -2.03
CA ILE A 166 4.41 6.28 -1.06
C ILE A 166 4.54 7.71 -1.56
N ASP A 167 4.91 7.90 -2.83
CA ASP A 167 5.04 9.23 -3.42
C ASP A 167 3.73 10.00 -3.32
N LYS A 168 2.61 9.35 -3.71
CA LYS A 168 1.25 9.89 -3.58
C LYS A 168 0.90 10.22 -2.13
N ALA A 169 1.14 9.30 -1.20
CA ALA A 169 0.82 9.51 0.21
C ALA A 169 1.56 10.73 0.80
N MET A 170 2.85 10.86 0.50
CA MET A 170 3.64 12.03 0.92
C MET A 170 3.16 13.31 0.23
N SER A 171 2.81 13.24 -1.05
CA SER A 171 2.29 14.40 -1.80
C SER A 171 0.94 14.87 -1.28
N TYR A 172 0.02 13.96 -0.95
CA TYR A 172 -1.28 14.31 -0.38
C TYR A 172 -1.14 15.05 0.95
N GLU A 173 -0.27 14.58 1.85
CA GLU A 173 -0.03 15.28 3.11
C GLU A 173 0.67 16.62 2.89
N LEU A 174 1.71 16.67 2.06
CA LEU A 174 2.52 17.88 1.89
C LEU A 174 1.75 19.00 1.18
N ASN A 175 0.85 18.65 0.25
CA ASN A 175 0.02 19.59 -0.50
C ASN A 175 -1.26 20.03 0.22
N LEU A 176 -1.65 19.35 1.31
CA LEU A 176 -2.84 19.72 2.08
C LEU A 176 -2.66 21.11 2.69
N ASP A 177 -3.64 21.99 2.44
CA ASP A 177 -3.70 23.35 2.95
C ASP A 177 -5.17 23.72 3.21
N PRO A 178 -5.52 24.32 4.37
CA PRO A 178 -4.64 24.70 5.48
C PRO A 178 -4.22 23.49 6.35
N LYS A 179 -3.06 23.60 7.03
CA LYS A 179 -2.46 22.47 7.79
C LYS A 179 -1.93 22.82 9.17
N PHE A 180 -2.68 23.59 9.97
CA PHE A 180 -2.48 23.75 11.43
C PHE A 180 -1.03 24.04 11.91
N GLY A 181 -0.27 24.85 11.17
CA GLY A 181 1.12 25.18 11.53
C GLY A 181 2.18 24.17 11.06
N LEU A 182 1.81 23.18 10.27
CA LEU A 182 2.72 22.38 9.45
C LEU A 182 3.09 23.11 8.15
N VAL A 183 4.13 22.64 7.47
CA VAL A 183 4.57 23.17 6.17
C VAL A 183 3.56 22.80 5.08
N THR A 184 3.19 23.77 4.23
CA THR A 184 2.32 23.60 3.06
C THR A 184 2.99 24.27 1.84
N PRO A 185 2.44 24.15 0.61
CA PRO A 185 3.00 24.83 -0.56
C PRO A 185 3.09 26.36 -0.41
N TYR A 186 2.29 26.94 0.48
CA TYR A 186 2.16 28.39 0.63
C TYR A 186 2.70 28.93 1.97
N SER A 187 3.09 28.05 2.90
CA SER A 187 3.46 28.44 4.25
C SER A 187 4.52 27.52 4.86
N MET A 188 5.47 28.11 5.58
CA MET A 188 6.37 27.37 6.48
C MET A 188 5.65 26.93 7.78
N GLY A 189 4.38 27.32 7.95
CA GLY A 189 3.63 27.11 9.17
C GLY A 189 4.35 27.71 10.37
N SER A 190 4.52 26.91 11.41
CA SER A 190 5.19 27.28 12.65
C SER A 190 6.69 26.99 12.62
N HIS A 191 7.27 26.72 11.45
CA HIS A 191 8.69 26.42 11.26
C HIS A 191 9.44 27.66 10.77
N LYS A 192 10.74 27.71 11.06
CA LYS A 192 11.67 28.76 10.57
C LYS A 192 12.85 28.17 9.81
N ASP A 193 12.99 26.85 9.89
CA ASP A 193 14.12 26.04 9.47
C ASP A 193 13.81 25.17 8.26
N MET A 194 12.52 25.01 7.90
CA MET A 194 12.10 24.27 6.71
C MET A 194 10.94 24.93 5.99
N ASP A 195 10.91 24.73 4.67
CA ASP A 195 9.88 25.15 3.75
C ASP A 195 9.48 23.99 2.82
N TYR A 196 8.51 24.25 1.93
CA TYR A 196 8.00 23.25 1.00
C TYR A 196 9.08 22.66 0.09
N GLN A 197 10.03 23.48 -0.39
CA GLN A 197 11.08 23.03 -1.30
C GLN A 197 12.07 22.10 -0.59
N MET A 198 12.45 22.43 0.64
CA MET A 198 13.28 21.56 1.48
C MET A 198 12.58 20.22 1.76
N MET A 199 11.26 20.23 2.00
CA MET A 199 10.49 18.99 2.17
C MET A 199 10.51 18.13 0.89
N LEU A 200 10.41 18.73 -0.31
CA LEU A 200 10.55 17.99 -1.57
C LEU A 200 11.95 17.38 -1.75
N GLU A 201 13.00 18.11 -1.36
CA GLU A 201 14.38 17.62 -1.40
C GLU A 201 14.59 16.45 -0.42
N ALA A 202 14.08 16.58 0.80
CA ALA A 202 14.07 15.53 1.80
C ALA A 202 13.32 14.28 1.30
N LYS A 203 12.12 14.46 0.73
CA LYS A 203 11.32 13.38 0.13
C LYS A 203 12.15 12.62 -0.90
N LYS A 204 12.75 13.31 -1.86
CA LYS A 204 13.59 12.68 -2.91
C LYS A 204 14.76 11.88 -2.31
N ALA A 205 15.40 12.40 -1.26
CA ALA A 205 16.53 11.74 -0.61
C ALA A 205 16.15 10.43 0.10
N ILE A 206 14.95 10.36 0.71
CA ILE A 206 14.54 9.21 1.54
C ILE A 206 13.81 8.11 0.75
N MET A 207 13.23 8.42 -0.41
CA MET A 207 12.46 7.46 -1.22
C MET A 207 13.16 6.11 -1.46
N PRO A 208 14.45 6.05 -1.87
CA PRO A 208 15.13 4.77 -2.09
C PRO A 208 15.22 3.88 -0.84
N TYR A 209 15.11 4.45 0.36
CA TYR A 209 15.20 3.70 1.61
C TYR A 209 13.89 3.02 1.97
N PHE A 210 12.74 3.60 1.62
CA PHE A 210 11.46 2.91 1.76
C PHE A 210 11.39 1.68 0.85
N GLU A 211 11.91 1.77 -0.38
CA GLU A 211 12.04 0.61 -1.28
C GLU A 211 12.88 -0.51 -0.63
N LYS A 212 14.04 -0.16 -0.07
CA LYS A 212 14.90 -1.11 0.65
C LYS A 212 14.19 -1.76 1.83
N MET A 213 13.39 -1.01 2.59
CA MET A 213 12.61 -1.56 3.71
C MET A 213 11.52 -2.51 3.24
N PHE A 214 10.80 -2.17 2.16
CA PHE A 214 9.82 -3.05 1.53
C PHE A 214 10.47 -4.35 1.03
N ILE A 215 11.58 -4.26 0.28
CA ILE A 215 12.34 -5.42 -0.19
C ILE A 215 12.83 -6.25 0.99
N SER A 216 13.32 -5.63 2.07
CA SER A 216 13.74 -6.33 3.28
C SER A 216 12.60 -7.17 3.86
N GLY A 217 11.38 -6.60 3.90
CA GLY A 217 10.16 -7.31 4.27
C GLY A 217 9.88 -8.52 3.39
N TRP A 218 9.97 -8.34 2.07
CA TRP A 218 9.71 -9.40 1.08
C TRP A 218 10.64 -10.60 1.22
N VAL A 219 11.95 -10.34 1.36
CA VAL A 219 12.98 -11.38 1.32
C VAL A 219 13.18 -12.07 2.68
N THR A 220 12.89 -11.36 3.77
CA THR A 220 13.18 -11.86 5.12
C THR A 220 12.07 -12.82 5.59
N LYS A 221 12.44 -13.85 6.37
CA LYS A 221 11.49 -14.84 6.93
C LYS A 221 11.21 -14.67 8.43
N SER A 222 12.01 -13.84 9.11
CA SER A 222 11.94 -13.61 10.55
C SER A 222 11.72 -12.13 10.85
N LEU A 223 10.73 -11.82 11.70
CA LEU A 223 10.45 -10.45 12.13
C LEU A 223 11.60 -9.83 12.92
N SER A 224 12.36 -10.62 13.69
CA SER A 224 13.51 -10.11 14.46
C SER A 224 14.65 -9.66 13.54
N VAL A 225 14.94 -10.44 12.50
CA VAL A 225 15.94 -10.08 11.48
C VAL A 225 15.46 -8.89 10.67
N LEU A 226 14.18 -8.88 10.28
CA LEU A 226 13.58 -7.78 9.55
C LEU A 226 13.69 -6.47 10.33
N PHE A 227 13.31 -6.48 11.61
CA PHE A 227 13.36 -5.28 12.46
C PHE A 227 14.78 -4.73 12.59
N LYS A 228 15.78 -5.61 12.76
CA LYS A 228 17.19 -5.19 12.77
C LYS A 228 17.59 -4.52 11.45
N ASN A 229 17.27 -5.14 10.32
CA ASN A 229 17.62 -4.63 9.00
C ASN A 229 16.99 -3.26 8.73
N ILE A 230 15.71 -3.09 9.03
CA ILE A 230 15.03 -1.80 8.75
C ILE A 230 15.47 -0.69 9.70
N ARG A 231 15.96 -1.01 10.91
CA ARG A 231 16.61 -0.01 11.77
C ARG A 231 17.89 0.51 11.14
N GLU A 232 18.73 -0.38 10.61
CA GLU A 232 19.97 0.01 9.92
C GLU A 232 19.66 0.86 8.66
N ILE A 233 18.67 0.44 7.86
CA ILE A 233 18.21 1.20 6.69
C ILE A 233 17.64 2.56 7.08
N GLY A 234 16.88 2.63 8.18
CA GLY A 234 16.28 3.87 8.69
C GLY A 234 17.32 4.89 9.12
N LEU A 235 18.38 4.45 9.79
CA LEU A 235 19.50 5.32 10.15
C LEU A 235 20.21 5.90 8.91
N GLN A 236 20.34 5.10 7.84
CA GLN A 236 20.89 5.60 6.59
C GLN A 236 19.95 6.59 5.89
N ALA A 237 18.63 6.39 5.99
CA ALA A 237 17.63 7.31 5.47
C ALA A 237 17.66 8.65 6.22
N GLU A 238 17.79 8.62 7.55
CA GLU A 238 17.93 9.82 8.37
C GLU A 238 19.18 10.62 7.98
N GLU A 239 20.31 9.94 7.76
CA GLU A 239 21.55 10.58 7.31
C GLU A 239 21.39 11.21 5.92
N ALA A 240 20.80 10.49 4.96
CA ALA A 240 20.55 11.02 3.62
C ALA A 240 19.61 12.23 3.64
N MET A 241 18.59 12.20 4.50
CA MET A 241 17.71 13.33 4.73
C MET A 241 18.50 14.54 5.26
N HIS A 242 19.27 14.38 6.34
CA HIS A 242 20.05 15.48 6.91
C HIS A 242 21.07 16.05 5.93
N GLN A 243 21.70 15.22 5.09
CA GLN A 243 22.61 15.69 4.05
C GLN A 243 21.88 16.54 3.01
N ALA A 244 20.67 16.15 2.61
CA ALA A 244 19.86 16.91 1.66
C ALA A 244 19.31 18.22 2.25
N THR A 245 19.11 18.29 3.57
CA THR A 245 18.43 19.41 4.24
C THR A 245 19.36 20.26 5.11
N ASN A 246 20.68 20.13 4.97
CA ASN A 246 21.68 20.81 5.80
C ASN A 246 21.47 20.60 7.32
N GLY A 247 21.06 19.40 7.70
CA GLY A 247 20.83 18.97 9.08
C GLY A 247 19.43 19.25 9.63
N VAL A 248 18.51 19.80 8.82
CA VAL A 248 17.13 20.05 9.25
C VAL A 248 16.31 18.76 9.26
N ASN A 249 15.55 18.55 10.33
CA ASN A 249 14.71 17.37 10.47
C ASN A 249 13.35 17.55 9.79
N CYS A 250 13.21 17.06 8.56
CA CYS A 250 11.96 17.12 7.79
C CYS A 250 11.05 15.90 7.98
N TYR A 251 11.62 14.69 8.01
CA TYR A 251 10.87 13.42 7.91
C TYR A 251 11.41 12.30 8.81
N LYS A 252 12.14 12.60 9.89
CA LYS A 252 12.68 11.55 10.77
C LYS A 252 11.59 10.63 11.34
N GLY A 253 10.47 11.19 11.79
CA GLY A 253 9.34 10.39 12.29
C GLY A 253 8.64 9.62 11.18
N LEU A 254 8.51 10.21 9.98
CA LEU A 254 7.99 9.53 8.81
C LEU A 254 8.85 8.34 8.37
N ILE A 255 10.18 8.49 8.32
CA ILE A 255 11.13 7.40 8.02
C ILE A 255 10.85 6.21 8.94
N PHE A 256 10.63 6.48 10.23
CA PHE A 256 10.34 5.45 11.22
C PHE A 256 8.96 4.82 11.00
N ASN A 257 7.89 5.62 10.96
CA ASN A 257 6.51 5.14 10.84
C ASN A 257 6.27 4.45 9.50
N LEU A 258 6.44 5.18 8.40
CA LEU A 258 6.18 4.66 7.06
C LEU A 258 7.15 3.52 6.72
N GLY A 259 8.39 3.59 7.18
CA GLY A 259 9.38 2.53 7.01
C GLY A 259 8.95 1.19 7.61
N ILE A 260 8.39 1.22 8.82
CA ILE A 260 7.81 0.04 9.48
C ILE A 260 6.61 -0.49 8.68
N VAL A 261 5.72 0.37 8.19
CA VAL A 261 4.56 -0.06 7.38
C VAL A 261 5.02 -0.68 6.05
N CYS A 262 6.02 -0.10 5.37
CA CYS A 262 6.61 -0.65 4.14
C CYS A 262 7.18 -2.05 4.37
N ALA A 263 7.94 -2.23 5.45
CA ALA A 263 8.53 -3.51 5.82
C ALA A 263 7.47 -4.57 6.14
N ALA A 264 6.43 -4.20 6.90
CA ALA A 264 5.32 -5.07 7.21
C ALA A 264 4.53 -5.47 5.96
N THR A 265 4.33 -4.52 5.03
CA THR A 265 3.69 -4.75 3.73
C THR A 265 4.46 -5.80 2.93
N GLY A 266 5.78 -5.62 2.76
CA GLY A 266 6.63 -6.60 2.08
C GLY A 266 6.59 -7.99 2.75
N PHE A 267 6.59 -8.05 4.08
CA PHE A 267 6.52 -9.30 4.83
C PHE A 267 5.18 -10.03 4.68
N ALA A 268 4.06 -9.28 4.68
CA ALA A 268 2.72 -9.83 4.48
C ALA A 268 2.63 -10.56 3.13
N PHE A 269 3.25 -10.00 2.09
CA PHE A 269 3.20 -10.54 0.73
C PHE A 269 3.86 -11.92 0.61
N GLN A 270 4.84 -12.23 1.47
CA GLN A 270 5.48 -13.56 1.47
C GLN A 270 4.55 -14.65 2.03
N LYS A 271 3.78 -14.34 3.07
CA LYS A 271 3.17 -15.37 3.94
C LYS A 271 1.79 -15.84 3.49
N LYS A 272 1.32 -15.44 2.29
CA LYS A 272 -0.08 -15.62 1.87
C LYS A 272 -1.07 -15.10 2.92
N ARG A 273 -0.69 -14.05 3.65
CA ARG A 273 -1.53 -13.46 4.70
C ARG A 273 -2.42 -12.37 4.11
N PRO A 274 -3.65 -12.21 4.61
CA PRO A 274 -4.42 -10.99 4.39
C PRO A 274 -3.63 -9.76 4.83
N LEU A 275 -3.83 -8.62 4.18
CA LEU A 275 -3.20 -7.37 4.61
C LEU A 275 -3.73 -6.85 5.95
N ASP A 276 -4.89 -7.34 6.39
CA ASP A 276 -5.46 -7.02 7.69
C ASP A 276 -4.51 -7.42 8.84
N ASP A 277 -3.61 -8.37 8.59
CA ASP A 277 -2.54 -8.78 9.50
C ASP A 277 -1.38 -7.77 9.58
N ILE A 278 -1.34 -6.70 8.77
CA ILE A 278 -0.21 -5.74 8.77
C ILE A 278 -0.02 -5.14 10.16
N PHE A 279 -1.08 -4.76 10.85
CA PHE A 279 -0.99 -4.18 12.20
C PHE A 279 -0.45 -5.19 13.23
N ASP A 280 -0.83 -6.46 13.10
CA ASP A 280 -0.27 -7.54 13.91
C ASP A 280 1.20 -7.83 13.56
N ILE A 281 1.58 -7.79 12.29
CA ILE A 281 2.97 -7.90 11.84
C ILE A 281 3.79 -6.76 12.45
N ILE A 282 3.29 -5.52 12.39
CA ILE A 282 3.93 -4.35 12.96
C ILE A 282 4.12 -4.51 14.46
N LYS A 283 3.05 -4.86 15.20
CA LYS A 283 3.08 -5.09 16.65
C LYS A 283 4.15 -6.12 17.04
N ASN A 284 4.17 -7.26 16.35
CA ASN A 284 5.12 -8.33 16.64
C ASN A 284 6.56 -7.95 16.27
N MET A 285 6.75 -7.30 15.11
CA MET A 285 8.05 -6.86 14.60
C MET A 285 8.69 -5.81 15.51
N THR A 286 7.88 -4.91 16.06
CA THR A 286 8.33 -3.76 16.82
C THR A 286 8.32 -3.98 18.34
N SER A 287 7.88 -5.14 18.82
CA SER A 287 7.93 -5.52 20.23
C SER A 287 9.29 -5.29 20.92
N PRO A 288 10.46 -5.44 20.27
CA PRO A 288 11.75 -5.16 20.90
C PRO A 288 11.99 -3.67 21.25
N LEU A 289 11.17 -2.74 20.74
CA LEU A 289 11.23 -1.32 21.12
C LEU A 289 11.00 -1.08 22.61
N ILE A 290 10.42 -2.04 23.34
CA ILE A 290 10.30 -1.95 24.80
C ILE A 290 11.67 -1.69 25.47
N HIS A 291 12.75 -2.22 24.89
CA HIS A 291 14.11 -2.05 25.39
C HIS A 291 14.67 -0.64 25.10
N ASP A 292 14.13 0.07 24.11
CA ASP A 292 14.54 1.47 23.83
C ASP A 292 14.07 2.40 24.96
N PHE A 293 12.97 2.06 25.66
CA PHE A 293 12.45 2.86 26.78
C PHE A 293 13.27 2.72 28.07
N SER A 294 14.06 1.66 28.20
CA SER A 294 14.97 1.44 29.33
C SER A 294 16.43 1.80 29.02
N ALA A 295 16.71 2.22 27.77
CA ALA A 295 18.06 2.58 27.36
C ALA A 295 18.52 3.88 28.03
N LYS A 296 19.83 3.99 28.32
CA LYS A 296 20.44 5.24 28.82
C LYS A 296 20.64 6.30 27.71
N ILE A 297 20.24 6.01 26.47
CA ILE A 297 20.48 6.87 25.32
C ILE A 297 19.46 8.00 25.33
N ASP A 298 19.96 9.21 25.52
CA ASP A 298 19.15 10.39 25.72
C ASP A 298 18.62 10.96 24.39
N THR A 299 17.48 10.44 23.93
CA THR A 299 16.73 11.04 22.81
C THR A 299 15.59 11.90 23.33
N SER A 300 15.25 12.97 22.61
CA SER A 300 14.16 13.86 23.00
C SER A 300 12.80 13.17 23.22
N GLY A 301 12.53 12.08 22.47
CA GLY A 301 11.34 11.25 22.71
C GLY A 301 11.43 10.39 23.97
N LEU A 302 12.62 9.93 24.33
CA LEU A 302 12.82 9.18 25.57
C LEU A 302 12.72 10.07 26.81
N ARG A 303 13.22 11.32 26.74
CA ARG A 303 13.01 12.31 27.81
C ARG A 303 11.52 12.55 28.08
N LEU A 304 10.74 12.78 27.01
CA LEU A 304 9.29 12.96 27.13
C LEU A 304 8.59 11.74 27.75
N TYR A 305 9.04 10.53 27.41
CA TYR A 305 8.53 9.32 28.05
C TYR A 305 8.88 9.26 29.53
N GLN A 306 10.12 9.56 29.90
CA GLN A 306 10.58 9.52 31.29
C GLN A 306 9.93 10.62 32.16
N GLU A 307 9.72 11.82 31.62
CA GLU A 307 9.19 12.98 32.33
C GLU A 307 7.66 12.99 32.39
N HIS A 308 6.98 12.50 31.34
CA HIS A 308 5.54 12.67 31.14
C HIS A 308 4.79 11.41 30.70
N GLY A 309 5.46 10.27 30.51
CA GLY A 309 4.83 9.03 30.06
C GLY A 309 4.44 9.00 28.58
N ILE A 310 4.84 10.01 27.79
CA ILE A 310 4.50 10.14 26.37
C ILE A 310 5.45 9.25 25.55
N GLY A 311 4.95 8.13 25.04
CA GLY A 311 5.73 7.13 24.30
C GLY A 311 5.85 7.39 22.80
N GLY A 312 4.96 8.22 22.24
CA GLY A 312 5.03 8.71 20.86
C GLY A 312 5.08 7.61 19.79
N ALA A 313 5.80 7.88 18.69
CA ALA A 313 5.88 6.97 17.53
C ALA A 313 6.31 5.53 17.88
N ARG A 314 7.18 5.36 18.90
CA ARG A 314 7.61 4.02 19.35
C ARG A 314 6.46 3.25 19.99
N MET A 315 5.69 3.89 20.86
CA MET A 315 4.53 3.29 21.50
C MET A 315 3.42 3.00 20.48
N GLU A 316 3.19 3.94 19.56
CA GLU A 316 2.27 3.76 18.43
C GLU A 316 2.63 2.49 17.63
N ALA A 317 3.89 2.34 17.21
CA ALA A 317 4.37 1.17 16.49
C ALA A 317 4.24 -0.12 17.31
N MET A 318 4.66 -0.14 18.58
CA MET A 318 4.54 -1.30 19.46
C MET A 318 3.10 -1.77 19.68
N ARG A 319 2.13 -0.87 19.59
CA ARG A 319 0.71 -1.20 19.69
C ARG A 319 0.11 -1.67 18.36
N GLY A 320 0.90 -1.71 17.29
CA GLY A 320 0.44 -2.06 15.95
C GLY A 320 -0.13 -0.88 15.18
N MET A 321 0.24 0.36 15.51
CA MET A 321 -0.24 1.59 14.85
C MET A 321 -1.77 1.79 14.88
N PRO A 322 -2.40 1.76 16.07
CA PRO A 322 -3.86 1.88 16.20
C PRO A 322 -4.43 3.17 15.59
N THR A 323 -3.69 4.28 15.61
CA THR A 323 -4.12 5.55 15.03
C THR A 323 -4.13 5.47 13.51
N VAL A 324 -3.08 4.88 12.91
CA VAL A 324 -3.02 4.63 11.45
C VAL A 324 -4.20 3.79 11.00
N GLN A 325 -4.47 2.69 11.71
CA GLN A 325 -5.62 1.83 11.44
C GLN A 325 -6.92 2.64 11.50
N LYS A 326 -7.15 3.40 12.58
CA LYS A 326 -8.39 4.12 12.78
C LYS A 326 -8.65 5.19 11.73
N ILE A 327 -7.66 6.05 11.45
CA ILE A 327 -7.87 7.18 10.54
C ILE A 327 -7.93 6.76 9.07
N SER A 328 -7.40 5.58 8.73
CA SER A 328 -7.48 5.05 7.36
C SER A 328 -8.91 4.82 6.88
N GLU A 329 -9.86 4.65 7.82
CA GLU A 329 -11.30 4.56 7.56
C GLU A 329 -11.90 5.85 6.99
N TYR A 330 -11.21 6.99 7.09
CA TYR A 330 -11.68 8.27 6.55
C TYR A 330 -11.11 8.59 5.17
N LEU A 331 -10.24 7.74 4.60
CA LEU A 331 -9.41 8.04 3.44
C LEU A 331 -9.92 7.36 2.15
N ASP A 332 -11.21 7.50 1.86
CA ASP A 332 -11.84 6.82 0.71
C ASP A 332 -11.56 7.50 -0.63
N ASP A 333 -11.63 8.83 -0.66
CA ASP A 333 -11.53 9.66 -1.87
C ASP A 333 -10.24 10.50 -1.93
N TYR A 334 -9.50 10.58 -0.83
CA TYR A 334 -8.33 11.45 -0.64
C TYR A 334 -8.62 12.94 -0.94
N SER A 335 -9.88 13.37 -0.78
CA SER A 335 -10.22 14.79 -0.88
C SER A 335 -9.62 15.57 0.28
N ASP A 336 -9.42 16.88 0.10
CA ASP A 336 -8.92 17.75 1.18
C ASP A 336 -9.75 17.60 2.46
N ALA A 337 -11.07 17.48 2.35
CA ALA A 337 -11.95 17.27 3.52
C ALA A 337 -11.65 15.96 4.25
N SER A 338 -11.49 14.85 3.52
CA SER A 338 -11.14 13.54 4.08
C SER A 338 -9.73 13.54 4.69
N LEU A 339 -8.76 14.17 4.03
CA LEU A 339 -7.39 14.31 4.50
C LEU A 339 -7.32 15.18 5.77
N THR A 340 -8.00 16.33 5.79
CA THR A 340 -8.13 17.19 6.97
C THR A 340 -8.79 16.47 8.12
N LYS A 341 -9.87 15.74 7.88
CA LYS A 341 -10.53 14.93 8.91
C LYS A 341 -9.59 13.89 9.50
N ALA A 342 -8.88 13.14 8.65
CA ALA A 342 -7.90 12.16 9.11
C ALA A 342 -6.74 12.81 9.89
N LEU A 343 -6.27 14.00 9.48
CA LEU A 343 -5.24 14.75 10.21
C LEU A 343 -5.73 15.20 11.58
N VAL A 344 -6.93 15.77 11.67
CA VAL A 344 -7.53 16.21 12.95
C VAL A 344 -7.67 15.03 13.91
N GLU A 345 -8.17 13.90 13.42
CA GLU A 345 -8.27 12.68 14.22
C GLU A 345 -6.88 12.16 14.64
N ALA A 346 -5.88 12.23 13.76
CA ALA A 346 -4.49 11.88 14.10
C ALA A 346 -3.93 12.79 15.21
N ILE A 347 -4.22 14.09 15.19
CA ILE A 347 -3.81 15.04 16.24
C ILE A 347 -4.46 14.68 17.58
N VAL A 348 -5.74 14.33 17.58
CA VAL A 348 -6.48 13.98 18.79
C VAL A 348 -5.96 12.67 19.38
N LEU A 349 -5.84 11.62 18.56
CA LEU A 349 -5.56 10.26 19.01
C LEU A 349 -4.08 10.01 19.33
N SER A 350 -3.15 10.63 18.59
CA SER A 350 -1.74 10.30 18.70
C SER A 350 -1.03 11.01 19.86
N GLU A 351 0.02 10.37 20.39
CA GLU A 351 0.97 10.99 21.33
C GLU A 351 2.03 11.79 20.56
N ASP A 352 1.64 12.88 19.91
CA ASP A 352 2.55 13.68 19.08
C ASP A 352 3.64 14.38 19.92
N THR A 353 4.88 13.89 19.78
CA THR A 353 6.04 14.44 20.49
C THR A 353 6.48 15.82 19.99
N VAL A 354 6.12 16.23 18.77
CA VAL A 354 6.34 17.58 18.24
C VAL A 354 5.39 18.55 18.93
N LEU A 355 4.11 18.16 19.06
CA LEU A 355 3.13 18.93 19.83
C LEU A 355 3.56 19.02 21.30
N ALA A 356 3.92 17.91 21.93
CA ALA A 356 4.33 17.90 23.34
C ALA A 356 5.46 18.90 23.64
N LYS A 357 6.46 18.98 22.77
CA LYS A 357 7.57 19.94 22.88
C LYS A 357 7.11 21.40 22.73
N ARG A 358 6.24 21.66 21.74
CA ARG A 358 5.77 23.02 21.42
C ARG A 358 4.74 23.53 22.43
N ALA A 359 3.93 22.64 22.98
CA ALA A 359 2.94 22.92 24.02
C ALA A 359 3.59 23.21 25.39
N LYS A 360 4.85 22.82 25.60
CA LYS A 360 5.69 23.01 26.81
C LYS A 360 5.21 22.29 28.07
N ASN A 361 3.92 21.97 28.20
CA ASN A 361 3.37 21.19 29.30
C ASN A 361 2.18 20.32 28.85
N PRO A 362 1.86 19.24 29.59
CA PRO A 362 0.77 18.33 29.24
C PRO A 362 -0.62 18.98 29.20
N GLN A 363 -0.90 19.95 30.07
CA GLN A 363 -2.23 20.60 30.14
C GLN A 363 -2.52 21.40 28.87
N THR A 364 -1.53 22.10 28.33
CA THR A 364 -1.64 22.80 27.03
C THR A 364 -1.86 21.79 25.90
N MET A 365 -1.16 20.65 25.92
CA MET A 365 -1.35 19.60 24.91
C MET A 365 -2.78 19.05 24.94
N GLU A 366 -3.32 18.74 26.11
CA GLU A 366 -4.71 18.30 26.28
C GLU A 366 -5.72 19.37 25.86
N MET A 367 -5.46 20.63 26.20
CA MET A 367 -6.30 21.75 25.76
C MET A 367 -6.34 21.87 24.24
N VAL A 368 -5.17 21.80 23.57
CA VAL A 368 -5.07 21.82 22.11
C VAL A 368 -5.87 20.66 21.51
N LYS A 369 -5.68 19.43 22.01
CA LYS A 369 -6.44 18.26 21.55
C LYS A 369 -7.95 18.42 21.73
N ALA A 370 -8.39 18.99 22.85
CA ALA A 370 -9.80 19.28 23.09
C ALA A 370 -10.37 20.27 22.07
N MET A 371 -9.59 21.30 21.69
CA MET A 371 -9.98 22.23 20.62
C MET A 371 -10.14 21.53 19.27
N PHE A 372 -9.21 20.63 18.91
CA PHE A 372 -9.31 19.84 17.68
C PHE A 372 -10.51 18.90 17.68
N LYS A 373 -10.85 18.31 18.83
CA LYS A 373 -12.03 17.44 18.96
C LYS A 373 -13.35 18.16 18.68
N THR A 374 -13.41 19.48 18.90
CA THR A 374 -14.60 20.31 18.64
C THR A 374 -14.57 21.03 17.28
N LEU A 375 -13.50 20.86 16.50
CA LEU A 375 -13.32 21.56 15.24
C LEU A 375 -14.25 20.96 14.17
N ASP A 376 -15.03 21.82 13.51
CA ASP A 376 -15.79 21.40 12.33
C ASP A 376 -14.85 21.35 11.11
N VAL A 377 -14.55 20.13 10.65
CA VAL A 377 -13.64 19.87 9.54
C VAL A 377 -14.19 20.28 8.17
N TYR A 378 -15.48 20.64 8.08
CA TYR A 378 -16.10 21.14 6.85
C TYR A 378 -16.24 22.67 6.84
N ASP A 379 -16.00 23.33 7.98
CA ASP A 379 -16.04 24.78 8.10
C ASP A 379 -14.65 25.37 7.80
N LYS A 380 -14.47 25.85 6.57
CA LYS A 380 -13.21 26.45 6.11
C LYS A 380 -12.76 27.63 6.97
N ASP A 381 -13.68 28.47 7.45
CA ASP A 381 -13.32 29.62 8.28
C ASP A 381 -12.78 29.16 9.64
N GLN A 382 -13.33 28.09 10.21
CA GLN A 382 -12.78 27.50 11.43
C GLN A 382 -11.40 26.88 11.21
N LEU A 383 -11.20 26.17 10.09
CA LEU A 383 -9.91 25.58 9.74
C LEU A 383 -8.81 26.65 9.59
N GLU A 384 -9.12 27.77 8.91
CA GLU A 384 -8.20 28.89 8.74
C GLU A 384 -7.88 29.60 10.05
N LYS A 385 -8.90 29.84 10.88
CA LYS A 385 -8.71 30.43 12.23
C LYS A 385 -7.87 29.54 13.12
N MET A 386 -8.14 28.23 13.12
CA MET A 386 -7.34 27.25 13.86
C MET A 386 -5.90 27.25 13.37
N THR A 387 -5.68 27.26 12.04
CA THR A 387 -4.35 27.27 11.44
C THR A 387 -3.56 28.53 11.80
N THR A 388 -4.19 29.70 11.66
CA THR A 388 -3.59 30.98 12.05
C THR A 388 -3.24 31.00 13.53
N TRP A 389 -4.12 30.48 14.39
CA TRP A 389 -3.87 30.37 15.82
C TRP A 389 -2.70 29.44 16.13
N CYS A 390 -2.64 28.25 15.52
CA CYS A 390 -1.52 27.31 15.69
C CYS A 390 -0.18 27.95 15.29
N ILE A 391 -0.14 28.67 14.16
CA ILE A 391 1.05 29.41 13.70
C ILE A 391 1.47 30.47 14.73
N ALA A 392 0.52 31.28 15.21
CA ALA A 392 0.79 32.32 16.18
C ALA A 392 1.31 31.76 17.53
N GLN A 393 0.82 30.58 17.94
CA GLN A 393 1.29 29.88 19.14
C GLN A 393 2.57 29.07 18.92
N GLY A 394 3.05 28.98 17.67
CA GLY A 394 4.20 28.15 17.32
C GLY A 394 3.95 26.65 17.50
N LEU A 395 2.71 26.20 17.38
CA LEU A 395 2.31 24.79 17.46
C LEU A 395 2.47 24.09 16.10
N SER A 396 2.86 22.82 16.12
CA SER A 396 3.01 21.98 14.93
C SER A 396 2.81 20.53 15.33
N PHE A 397 2.38 19.71 14.37
CA PHE A 397 1.84 18.37 14.59
C PHE A 397 2.55 17.34 13.69
N GLY A 398 3.89 17.35 13.73
CA GLY A 398 4.69 16.52 12.82
C GLY A 398 4.46 15.02 13.02
N GLY A 399 4.23 14.56 14.25
CA GLY A 399 3.90 13.16 14.50
C GLY A 399 2.55 12.75 13.91
N ALA A 400 1.55 13.63 14.00
CA ALA A 400 0.25 13.40 13.37
C ALA A 400 0.34 13.41 11.83
N ALA A 401 1.18 14.28 11.25
CA ALA A 401 1.47 14.28 9.82
C ALA A 401 2.14 12.98 9.35
N ASP A 402 3.12 12.47 10.11
CA ASP A 402 3.78 11.19 9.80
C ASP A 402 2.78 10.01 9.83
N ILE A 403 1.84 10.04 10.78
CA ILE A 403 0.75 9.06 10.91
C ILE A 403 -0.22 9.18 9.74
N LEU A 404 -0.57 10.40 9.32
CA LEU A 404 -1.44 10.63 8.16
C LEU A 404 -0.83 10.03 6.89
N VAL A 405 0.45 10.29 6.59
CA VAL A 405 1.12 9.70 5.42
C VAL A 405 1.07 8.17 5.49
N SER A 406 1.36 7.60 6.66
CA SER A 406 1.33 6.15 6.86
C SER A 406 -0.07 5.56 6.64
N ALA A 407 -1.13 6.27 7.04
CA ALA A 407 -2.51 5.87 6.84
C ALA A 407 -2.98 6.02 5.38
N ILE A 408 -2.56 7.09 4.69
CA ILE A 408 -2.83 7.25 3.26
C ILE A 408 -2.16 6.12 2.47
N PHE A 409 -0.88 5.84 2.75
CA PHE A 409 -0.18 4.72 2.15
C PHE A 409 -0.91 3.40 2.43
N TYR A 410 -1.18 3.09 3.70
CA TYR A 410 -1.92 1.89 4.06
C TYR A 410 -3.25 1.79 3.32
N ARG A 411 -4.04 2.87 3.21
CA ARG A 411 -5.34 2.86 2.53
C ARG A 411 -5.21 2.66 1.03
N ILE A 412 -4.21 3.25 0.37
CA ILE A 412 -3.92 3.02 -1.06
C ILE A 412 -3.62 1.53 -1.28
N ILE A 413 -2.81 0.92 -0.40
CA ILE A 413 -2.47 -0.50 -0.43
C ILE A 413 -3.63 -1.38 0.03
N ASP A 414 -4.50 -0.96 0.92
CA ASP A 414 -5.68 -1.75 1.25
C ASP A 414 -6.62 -1.81 0.04
N ASN A 415 -6.80 -0.68 -0.64
CA ASN A 415 -7.65 -0.52 -1.82
C ASN A 415 -7.25 -1.32 -3.04
N LEU A 416 -5.97 -1.59 -3.22
CA LEU A 416 -5.45 -2.36 -4.35
C LEU A 416 -5.54 -3.88 -4.11
N TRP A 417 -5.87 -4.33 -2.89
CA TRP A 417 -5.75 -5.73 -2.45
C TRP A 417 -7.05 -6.33 -1.85
N HIS A 418 -8.18 -5.62 -1.95
CA HIS A 418 -9.51 -6.03 -1.42
C HIS A 418 -10.08 -7.35 -1.96
N PHE A 419 -9.41 -8.04 -2.89
CA PHE A 419 -9.89 -9.31 -3.43
C PHE A 419 -10.05 -10.39 -2.34
N GLN A 420 -9.23 -10.36 -1.27
CA GLN A 420 -9.25 -11.34 -0.17
C GLN A 420 -10.31 -11.08 0.92
N LYS A 421 -10.82 -9.85 1.09
CA LYS A 421 -11.75 -9.52 2.18
C LYS A 421 -13.14 -10.18 2.02
N ILE A 422 -13.56 -10.43 0.78
CA ILE A 422 -14.87 -11.02 0.49
C ILE A 422 -14.93 -12.51 0.87
N GLU A 423 -13.80 -13.23 0.84
CA GLU A 423 -13.77 -14.65 1.24
C GLU A 423 -13.91 -14.87 2.75
N LEU A 424 -13.39 -13.95 3.58
CA LEU A 424 -13.48 -14.07 5.04
C LEU A 424 -14.88 -13.77 5.56
N MET A 425 -15.67 -12.96 4.85
CA MET A 425 -17.07 -12.69 5.21
C MET A 425 -18.03 -13.83 4.86
N ASN A 426 -17.69 -14.67 3.87
CA ASN A 426 -18.51 -15.80 3.44
C ASN A 426 -18.17 -17.12 4.19
N LYS A 427 -17.29 -17.06 5.20
CA LYS A 427 -16.88 -18.20 6.04
C LYS A 427 -17.29 -18.07 7.50
N ASN A 428 -18.18 -17.13 7.85
CA ASN A 428 -18.79 -17.02 9.19
C ASN A 428 -20.27 -17.41 9.18
#